data_AF-A0A8J6XP69-F1
#
_entry.id   AF-A0A8J6XP69-F1
#
_cell.length_a   1.000
_cell.length_b   1.000
_cell.length_c   1.000
_cell.angle_alpha   90.00
_cell.angle_beta   90.00
_cell.angle_gamma   90.00
#
_symmetry.space_group_name_H-M   'P 1'
#
loop_
_entity.id
_entity.type
_entity.pdbx_description
1 polymer ?
#
loop_
_entity_poly.entity_id
_entity_poly.type
_entity_poly.pdbx_seq_one_letter_code
_entity_poly.pdbx_strand_id
1 'polypeptide(L)'
;ALVGLAEGAVLGRIIAPTLLGAGLNPAYLKGVGEQVAMVMGHSDVAYVRVYVDTLPFLYPLRELALWGWGPLLLLATIAGAATGVRRLSVRWRRWLAGRWTNSTVLLLILLAWLIPMAVRLSTLYVKFSRYWEPLVVPAVLVTVWWLVRLPRRFRRPAIRTMVAGTMVWGLAYAWAFVDPHPHLTASRWLQPMLSSEQVVAFESWDETLGLASEKRPIERVDLPSYDLPDDQEKVERWCHQLDRADWVVLTSNRVIRTVLENDRRFPYTARLYRLLLAGETGFEPATRVFRGPRIFGLRWPVQMADESFVNYEFPQVLILRRTSDVAPGDLAERVKRPLPFLDELDFAGLERRFIDRLPTVSPVPSGVRQVLDVTIWLFVFTGLGIAVWGLLLPIVRSWPDAGVGLALATGWIVPAWLMWMGSEVGIWATSPAIASWIYLGFVVAGAVAIRMRWREAKAILQRRYPAILKMLVVTAAVALLFLIVRAINPAIYWGEKPMDFSFLNAFLR
;
A
#
# COMPACT_ATOMS: atom_id res chain seq x y z
N ALA A 1 -4.65 -5.50 35.93
CA ALA A 1 -5.01 -6.56 36.89
C ALA A 1 -3.82 -7.40 37.38
N LEU A 2 -2.72 -7.57 36.60
CA LEU A 2 -1.52 -8.28 37.07
C LEU A 2 -0.48 -7.39 37.80
N VAL A 3 -0.57 -6.06 37.67
CA VAL A 3 0.31 -5.11 38.41
C VAL A 3 -0.17 -4.93 39.86
N GLY A 4 -1.48 -4.95 40.11
CA GLY A 4 -2.03 -4.85 41.47
C GLY A 4 -1.90 -6.12 42.33
N LEU A 5 -1.47 -7.24 41.74
CA LEU A 5 -1.19 -8.47 42.49
C LEU A 5 0.24 -8.53 43.03
N ALA A 6 1.15 -7.67 42.54
CA ALA A 6 2.52 -7.59 43.03
C ALA A 6 2.64 -6.84 44.36
N GLU A 7 1.69 -5.96 44.68
CA GLU A 7 1.79 -5.09 45.87
C GLU A 7 0.92 -5.52 47.07
N GLY A 8 -0.02 -6.47 46.93
CA GLY A 8 -1.01 -6.71 47.99
C GLY A 8 -1.37 -8.14 48.38
N ALA A 9 -0.95 -9.19 47.66
CA ALA A 9 -1.45 -10.54 47.92
C ALA A 9 -0.35 -11.48 48.45
N VAL A 10 -0.53 -11.95 49.69
CA VAL A 10 0.27 -12.99 50.37
C VAL A 10 0.50 -14.24 49.49
N LEU A 11 -0.37 -14.51 48.50
CA LEU A 11 -0.19 -15.59 47.53
C LEU A 11 0.99 -15.42 46.56
N GLY A 12 1.39 -14.18 46.23
CA GLY A 12 2.51 -13.91 45.31
C GLY A 12 3.87 -14.28 45.92
N ARG A 13 3.98 -14.25 47.25
CA ARG A 13 5.22 -14.61 47.97
C ARG A 13 5.42 -16.12 48.14
N ILE A 14 4.36 -16.93 48.02
CA ILE A 14 4.43 -18.38 48.26
C ILE A 14 4.65 -19.16 46.95
N ILE A 15 4.14 -18.66 45.82
CA ILE A 15 4.20 -19.36 44.53
C ILE A 15 5.46 -19.02 43.72
N ALA A 16 6.05 -17.84 43.93
CA ALA A 16 7.23 -17.39 43.18
C ALA A 16 8.54 -18.17 43.45
N PRO A 17 8.87 -18.59 44.69
CA PRO A 17 10.21 -19.15 44.95
C PRO A 17 10.36 -20.64 44.56
N THR A 18 9.26 -21.37 44.41
CA THR A 18 9.29 -22.85 44.30
C THR A 18 9.22 -23.40 42.87
N LEU A 19 8.87 -22.57 41.86
CA LEU A 19 8.80 -22.99 40.45
C LEU A 19 9.76 -22.26 39.51
N LEU A 20 10.32 -21.11 39.93
CA LEU A 20 11.20 -20.27 39.11
C LEU A 20 12.41 -19.85 39.96
N GLY A 21 13.45 -20.68 39.98
CA GLY A 21 14.65 -20.54 40.82
C GLY A 21 15.55 -19.32 40.58
N ALA A 22 15.06 -18.28 39.90
CA ALA A 22 15.65 -16.95 39.83
C ALA A 22 14.52 -15.95 39.60
N GLY A 23 14.45 -14.88 40.41
CA GLY A 23 13.48 -13.80 40.19
C GLY A 23 13.60 -13.23 38.77
N LEU A 24 12.48 -12.79 38.19
CA LEU A 24 12.48 -12.16 36.87
C LEU A 24 13.42 -10.94 36.85
N ASN A 25 14.19 -10.79 35.77
CA ASN A 25 15.14 -9.69 35.61
C ASN A 25 14.42 -8.33 35.81
N PRO A 26 14.85 -7.48 36.76
CA PRO A 26 14.21 -6.18 37.02
C PRO A 26 14.15 -5.26 35.79
N ALA A 27 15.16 -5.29 34.91
CA ALA A 27 15.18 -4.53 33.67
C ALA A 27 14.09 -5.02 32.70
N TYR A 28 13.86 -6.32 32.65
CA TYR A 28 12.76 -6.91 31.87
C TYR A 28 11.40 -6.45 32.42
N LEU A 29 11.19 -6.50 33.74
CA LEU A 29 9.95 -6.04 34.37
C LEU A 29 9.71 -4.55 34.12
N LYS A 30 10.75 -3.72 34.20
CA LYS A 30 10.69 -2.29 33.84
C LYS A 30 10.27 -2.11 32.39
N GLY A 31 10.91 -2.81 31.45
CA GLY A 31 10.57 -2.74 30.02
C GLY A 31 9.13 -3.19 29.75
N VAL A 32 8.66 -4.26 30.39
CA VAL A 32 7.24 -4.69 30.30
C VAL A 32 6.31 -3.61 30.85
N GLY A 33 6.66 -2.97 31.97
CA GLY A 33 5.91 -1.85 32.54
C GLY A 33 5.81 -0.66 31.59
N GLU A 34 6.92 -0.27 30.93
CA GLU A 34 6.96 0.79 29.92
C GLU A 34 6.08 0.46 28.71
N GLN A 35 6.13 -0.78 28.21
CA GLN A 35 5.27 -1.23 27.11
C GLN A 35 3.80 -1.23 27.51
N VAL A 36 3.47 -1.66 28.73
CA VAL A 36 2.09 -1.59 29.25
C VAL A 36 1.62 -0.15 29.35
N ALA A 37 2.43 0.75 29.89
CA ALA A 37 2.09 2.18 29.99
C ALA A 37 1.85 2.81 28.62
N MET A 38 2.70 2.51 27.63
CA MET A 38 2.54 2.95 26.24
C MET A 38 1.24 2.42 25.63
N VAL A 39 1.00 1.11 25.72
CA VAL A 39 -0.16 0.44 25.11
C VAL A 39 -1.49 0.87 25.75
N MET A 40 -1.47 1.23 27.02
CA MET A 40 -2.60 1.80 27.76
C MET A 40 -2.79 3.31 27.55
N GLY A 41 -1.84 4.00 26.90
CA GLY A 41 -1.89 5.46 26.71
C GLY A 41 -1.50 6.27 27.93
N HIS A 42 -0.83 5.66 28.92
CA HIS A 42 -0.29 6.35 30.10
C HIS A 42 1.10 6.95 29.85
N SER A 43 1.79 6.50 28.80
CA SER A 43 3.08 7.04 28.37
C SER A 43 2.91 7.90 27.12
N ASP A 44 3.52 9.08 27.13
CA ASP A 44 3.45 10.05 26.03
C ASP A 44 4.63 9.87 25.07
N VAL A 45 4.50 8.89 24.18
CA VAL A 45 5.53 8.53 23.20
C VAL A 45 5.14 8.99 21.80
N ALA A 46 6.08 9.61 21.07
CA ALA A 46 5.84 10.27 19.78
C ALA A 46 5.04 9.42 18.78
N TYR A 47 5.48 8.19 18.51
CA TYR A 47 4.89 7.30 17.49
C TYR A 47 3.53 6.67 17.87
N VAL A 48 2.98 7.00 19.04
CA VAL A 48 1.64 6.55 19.48
C VAL A 48 0.64 7.69 19.49
N ARG A 49 1.09 8.94 19.30
CA ARG A 49 0.22 10.13 19.33
C ARG A 49 -0.80 10.18 18.19
N VAL A 50 -0.52 9.50 17.08
CA VAL A 50 -1.47 9.31 15.96
C VAL A 50 -2.80 8.64 16.39
N TYR A 51 -2.85 7.99 17.56
CA TYR A 51 -4.03 7.24 18.01
C TYR A 51 -5.06 8.01 18.84
N VAL A 52 -4.80 9.27 19.20
CA VAL A 52 -5.61 10.05 20.16
C VAL A 52 -7.11 10.03 19.83
N ASP A 53 -7.48 10.32 18.58
CA ASP A 53 -8.88 10.45 18.15
C ASP A 53 -9.43 9.19 17.44
N THR A 54 -8.80 8.03 17.63
CA THR A 54 -9.24 6.80 16.96
C THR A 54 -10.43 6.14 17.64
N LEU A 55 -11.43 5.75 16.84
CA LEU A 55 -12.61 5.05 17.34
C LEU A 55 -12.30 3.58 17.68
N PRO A 56 -12.58 3.13 18.92
CA PRO A 56 -12.47 1.72 19.28
C PRO A 56 -13.29 0.83 18.33
N PHE A 57 -12.79 -0.37 18.04
CA PHE A 57 -13.34 -1.35 17.10
C PHE A 57 -13.35 -0.92 15.63
N LEU A 58 -13.87 0.27 15.30
CA LEU A 58 -13.96 0.73 13.91
C LEU A 58 -12.59 0.94 13.28
N TYR A 59 -11.65 1.53 14.02
CA TYR A 59 -10.30 1.74 13.52
C TYR A 59 -9.58 0.42 13.20
N PRO A 60 -9.43 -0.55 14.14
CA PRO A 60 -8.79 -1.82 13.81
C PRO A 60 -9.54 -2.65 12.75
N LEU A 61 -10.88 -2.61 12.72
CA LEU A 61 -11.64 -3.33 11.69
C LEU A 61 -11.39 -2.74 10.31
N ARG A 62 -11.30 -1.41 10.19
CA ARG A 62 -10.89 -0.73 8.95
C ARG A 62 -9.50 -1.21 8.54
N GLU A 63 -8.53 -1.17 9.47
CA GLU A 63 -7.14 -1.54 9.16
C GLU A 63 -7.00 -3.01 8.74
N LEU A 64 -7.71 -3.92 9.42
CA LEU A 64 -7.75 -5.34 9.07
C LEU A 64 -8.43 -5.59 7.72
N ALA A 65 -9.51 -4.86 7.42
CA ALA A 65 -10.23 -5.01 6.16
C ALA A 65 -9.39 -4.51 4.99
N LEU A 66 -8.76 -3.34 5.15
CA LEU A 66 -8.14 -2.60 4.05
C LEU A 66 -6.66 -2.87 3.87
N TRP A 67 -5.95 -3.42 4.87
CA TRP A 67 -4.49 -3.62 4.80
C TRP A 67 -4.01 -4.94 5.41
N GLY A 68 -4.73 -5.48 6.39
CA GLY A 68 -4.42 -6.76 7.02
C GLY A 68 -4.99 -7.96 6.25
N TRP A 69 -6.05 -8.55 6.81
CA TRP A 69 -6.66 -9.80 6.35
C TRP A 69 -7.37 -9.69 5.00
N GLY A 70 -7.71 -8.47 4.58
CA GLY A 70 -8.51 -8.21 3.41
C GLY A 70 -10.02 -8.30 3.73
N PRO A 71 -10.87 -7.66 2.90
CA PRO A 71 -12.27 -7.43 3.25
C PRO A 71 -13.07 -8.73 3.29
N LEU A 72 -12.80 -9.69 2.40
CA LEU A 72 -13.55 -10.95 2.36
C LEU A 72 -13.29 -11.80 3.59
N LEU A 73 -12.02 -12.00 3.97
CA LEU A 73 -11.67 -12.83 5.12
C LEU A 73 -12.22 -12.23 6.41
N LEU A 74 -12.14 -10.90 6.58
CA LEU A 74 -12.72 -10.23 7.73
C LEU A 74 -14.23 -10.41 7.79
N LEU A 75 -14.95 -10.14 6.70
CA LEU A 75 -16.42 -10.26 6.66
C LEU A 75 -16.88 -11.70 6.94
N ALA A 76 -16.21 -12.71 6.40
CA ALA A 76 -16.55 -14.10 6.69
C ALA A 76 -16.15 -14.53 8.10
N THR A 77 -15.10 -13.95 8.67
CA THR A 77 -14.76 -14.15 10.09
C THR A 77 -15.85 -13.60 10.98
N ILE A 78 -16.32 -12.38 10.72
CA ILE A 78 -17.41 -11.76 11.48
C ILE A 78 -18.69 -12.59 11.34
N ALA A 79 -19.06 -13.00 10.12
CA ALA A 79 -20.22 -13.85 9.87
C ALA A 79 -20.10 -15.21 10.58
N GLY A 80 -18.91 -15.82 10.54
CA GLY A 80 -18.63 -17.08 11.22
C GLY A 80 -18.68 -16.97 12.73
N ALA A 81 -18.15 -15.88 13.30
CA ALA A 81 -18.20 -15.61 14.73
C ALA A 81 -19.64 -15.35 15.19
N ALA A 82 -20.38 -14.49 14.49
CA ALA A 82 -21.78 -14.18 14.82
C ALA A 82 -22.68 -15.42 14.75
N THR A 83 -22.53 -16.23 13.71
CA THR A 83 -23.28 -17.50 13.59
C THR A 83 -22.85 -18.54 14.63
N GLY A 84 -21.56 -18.55 14.99
CA GLY A 84 -21.03 -19.40 16.04
C GLY A 84 -21.58 -19.06 17.41
N VAL A 85 -21.55 -17.77 17.79
CA VAL A 85 -22.15 -17.25 19.03
C VAL A 85 -23.64 -17.58 19.07
N ARG A 86 -24.41 -17.24 18.02
CA ARG A 86 -25.84 -17.55 17.95
C ARG A 86 -26.11 -19.04 18.15
N ARG A 87 -25.31 -19.92 17.54
CA ARG A 87 -25.47 -21.38 17.66
C ARG A 87 -25.20 -21.86 19.09
N LEU A 88 -24.19 -21.31 19.76
CA LEU A 88 -23.88 -21.62 21.16
C LEU A 88 -25.00 -21.09 22.08
N SER A 89 -25.46 -19.86 21.87
CA SER A 89 -26.55 -19.24 22.63
C SER A 89 -27.87 -20.00 22.51
N VAL A 90 -28.27 -20.44 21.30
CA VAL A 90 -29.54 -21.19 21.13
C VAL A 90 -29.46 -22.60 21.73
N ARG A 91 -28.26 -23.19 21.81
CA ARG A 91 -28.05 -24.56 22.32
C ARG A 91 -27.52 -24.61 23.75
N TRP A 92 -27.61 -23.51 24.50
CA TRP A 92 -27.07 -23.39 25.87
C TRP A 92 -27.55 -24.50 26.82
N ARG A 93 -28.81 -24.94 26.72
CA ARG A 93 -29.35 -26.06 27.53
C ARG A 93 -28.67 -27.40 27.24
N ARG A 94 -28.25 -27.65 25.99
CA ARG A 94 -27.55 -28.89 25.62
C ARG A 94 -26.12 -28.90 26.14
N TRP A 95 -25.51 -27.72 26.17
CA TRP A 95 -24.18 -27.47 26.71
C TRP A 95 -24.13 -27.69 28.23
N LEU A 96 -25.08 -27.10 28.98
CA LEU A 96 -25.21 -27.33 30.42
C LEU A 96 -25.48 -28.80 30.77
N ALA A 97 -26.20 -29.51 29.89
CA ALA A 97 -26.46 -30.94 30.04
C ALA A 97 -25.27 -31.84 29.62
N GLY A 98 -24.07 -31.29 29.39
CA GLY A 98 -22.87 -32.07 29.06
C GLY A 98 -22.86 -32.70 27.66
N ARG A 99 -23.77 -32.31 26.75
CA ARG A 99 -23.87 -32.90 25.40
C ARG A 99 -23.05 -32.13 24.37
N TRP A 100 -21.74 -32.34 24.43
CA TRP A 100 -20.76 -31.68 23.58
C TRP A 100 -20.50 -32.48 22.30
N THR A 101 -20.28 -31.76 21.19
CA THR A 101 -19.70 -32.36 19.97
C THR A 101 -18.33 -31.76 19.74
N ASN A 102 -17.40 -32.48 19.11
CA ASN A 102 -16.05 -31.97 18.80
C ASN A 102 -16.10 -30.61 18.08
N SER A 103 -17.06 -30.45 17.17
CA SER A 103 -17.28 -29.16 16.49
C SER A 103 -17.74 -28.03 17.42
N THR A 104 -18.54 -28.33 18.45
CA THR A 104 -19.00 -27.33 19.41
C THR A 104 -17.87 -26.93 20.35
N VAL A 105 -17.07 -27.90 20.80
CA VAL A 105 -15.91 -27.67 21.67
C VAL A 105 -14.86 -26.83 20.95
N LEU A 106 -14.50 -27.20 19.71
CA LEU A 106 -13.55 -26.44 18.91
C LEU A 106 -14.04 -25.00 18.66
N LEU A 107 -15.32 -24.84 18.29
CA LEU A 107 -15.90 -23.51 18.09
C LEU A 107 -15.85 -22.68 19.38
N LEU A 108 -16.14 -23.28 20.54
CA LEU A 108 -16.07 -22.58 21.82
C LEU A 108 -14.64 -22.11 22.11
N ILE A 109 -13.64 -22.97 21.92
CA ILE A 109 -12.22 -22.63 22.12
C ILE A 109 -11.81 -21.47 21.20
N LEU A 110 -12.16 -21.58 19.91
CA LEU A 110 -11.83 -20.55 18.92
C LEU A 110 -12.48 -19.20 19.28
N LEU A 111 -13.75 -19.17 19.67
CA LEU A 111 -14.45 -17.93 20.03
C LEU A 111 -14.00 -17.38 21.40
N ALA A 112 -13.68 -18.25 22.36
CA ALA A 112 -13.16 -17.86 23.67
C ALA A 112 -11.77 -17.20 23.57
N TRP A 113 -11.00 -17.49 22.52
CA TRP A 113 -9.78 -16.76 22.21
C TRP A 113 -10.06 -15.52 21.34
N LEU A 114 -10.76 -15.72 20.21
CA LEU A 114 -10.96 -14.69 19.20
C LEU A 114 -11.70 -13.47 19.74
N ILE A 115 -12.82 -13.66 20.45
CA ILE A 115 -13.67 -12.55 20.88
C ILE A 115 -13.02 -11.73 22.00
N PRO A 116 -12.58 -12.31 23.13
CA PRO A 116 -11.97 -11.51 24.21
C PRO A 116 -10.69 -10.81 23.77
N MET A 117 -9.86 -11.47 22.96
CA MET A 117 -8.65 -10.84 22.42
C MET A 117 -8.99 -9.73 21.43
N ALA A 118 -9.91 -9.93 20.49
CA ALA A 118 -10.32 -8.87 19.56
C ALA A 118 -10.92 -7.67 20.30
N VAL A 119 -11.72 -7.90 21.35
CA VAL A 119 -12.23 -6.83 22.22
C VAL A 119 -11.07 -6.12 22.91
N ARG A 120 -10.17 -6.87 23.56
CA ARG A 120 -9.02 -6.32 24.28
C ARG A 120 -8.14 -5.45 23.38
N LEU A 121 -7.82 -5.94 22.18
CA LEU A 121 -6.99 -5.23 21.21
C LEU A 121 -7.70 -4.00 20.64
N SER A 122 -9.01 -4.08 20.45
CA SER A 122 -9.81 -2.95 19.95
C SER A 122 -9.92 -1.80 20.94
N THR A 123 -9.83 -2.07 22.24
CA THR A 123 -9.94 -1.08 23.32
C THR A 123 -8.58 -0.57 23.80
N LEU A 124 -7.46 -1.03 23.24
CA LEU A 124 -6.14 -0.47 23.52
C LEU A 124 -6.00 0.96 22.99
N TYR A 125 -5.14 1.77 23.61
CA TYR A 125 -4.82 3.08 23.07
C TYR A 125 -4.05 2.93 21.75
N VAL A 126 -2.97 2.15 21.78
CA VAL A 126 -2.21 1.72 20.59
C VAL A 126 -3.05 0.81 19.70
N LYS A 127 -3.04 1.04 18.38
CA LYS A 127 -3.77 0.23 17.38
C LYS A 127 -2.87 -0.52 16.39
N PHE A 128 -1.67 -0.93 16.80
CA PHE A 128 -0.74 -1.63 15.91
C PHE A 128 -1.34 -2.90 15.28
N SER A 129 -1.31 -2.96 13.94
CA SER A 129 -1.86 -4.07 13.16
C SER A 129 -1.21 -5.42 13.50
N ARG A 130 0.09 -5.44 13.82
CA ARG A 130 0.83 -6.66 14.20
C ARG A 130 0.28 -7.38 15.42
N TYR A 131 -0.41 -6.69 16.33
CA TYR A 131 -1.02 -7.33 17.51
C TYR A 131 -2.17 -8.27 17.15
N TRP A 132 -2.71 -8.15 15.94
CA TRP A 132 -3.79 -9.00 15.43
C TRP A 132 -3.29 -10.28 14.76
N GLU A 133 -1.99 -10.44 14.52
CA GLU A 133 -1.42 -11.64 13.88
C GLU A 133 -1.79 -12.95 14.59
N PRO A 134 -1.77 -13.06 15.94
CA PRO A 134 -2.20 -14.28 16.63
C PRO A 134 -3.68 -14.63 16.40
N LEU A 135 -4.50 -13.70 15.90
CA LEU A 135 -5.91 -13.92 15.61
C LEU A 135 -6.17 -14.42 14.18
N VAL A 136 -5.17 -14.43 13.30
CA VAL A 136 -5.31 -14.92 11.91
C VAL A 136 -5.78 -16.37 11.87
N VAL A 137 -5.11 -17.26 12.62
CA VAL A 137 -5.45 -18.69 12.65
C VAL A 137 -6.88 -18.93 13.15
N PRO A 138 -7.30 -18.43 14.33
CA PRO A 138 -8.67 -18.65 14.79
C PRO A 138 -9.70 -17.97 13.88
N ALA A 139 -9.40 -16.82 13.28
CA ALA A 139 -10.28 -16.17 12.30
C ALA A 139 -10.52 -17.04 11.06
N VAL A 140 -9.45 -17.61 10.49
CA VAL A 140 -9.53 -18.53 9.35
C VAL A 140 -10.32 -19.78 9.72
N LEU A 141 -10.07 -20.38 10.89
CA LEU A 141 -10.78 -21.59 11.34
C LEU A 141 -12.28 -21.35 11.56
N VAL A 142 -12.65 -20.20 12.16
CA VAL A 142 -14.05 -19.79 12.31
C VAL A 142 -14.71 -19.52 10.95
N THR A 143 -13.99 -18.88 10.04
CA THR A 143 -14.43 -18.66 8.65
C THR A 143 -14.70 -19.98 7.94
N VAL A 144 -13.76 -20.94 7.99
CA VAL A 144 -13.92 -22.27 7.38
C VAL A 144 -15.09 -23.01 8.00
N TRP A 145 -15.21 -22.99 9.34
CA TRP A 145 -16.30 -23.61 10.07
C TRP A 145 -17.67 -23.13 9.57
N TRP A 146 -17.81 -21.84 9.27
CA TRP A 146 -19.01 -21.23 8.73
C TRP A 146 -19.24 -21.58 7.26
N LEU A 147 -18.23 -21.40 6.40
CA LEU A 147 -18.33 -21.62 4.96
C LEU A 147 -18.78 -23.05 4.62
N VAL A 148 -18.25 -24.07 5.29
CA VAL A 148 -18.60 -25.48 5.01
C VAL A 148 -20.04 -25.83 5.38
N ARG A 149 -20.67 -25.01 6.24
CA ARG A 149 -22.06 -25.14 6.71
C ARG A 149 -23.06 -24.32 5.90
N LEU A 150 -22.60 -23.53 4.93
CA LEU A 150 -23.50 -22.85 4.00
C LEU A 150 -24.30 -23.86 3.15
N PRO A 151 -25.52 -23.50 2.71
CA PRO A 151 -26.31 -24.31 1.79
C PRO A 151 -25.50 -24.71 0.55
N ARG A 152 -25.72 -25.93 0.03
CA ARG A 152 -24.95 -26.48 -1.11
C ARG A 152 -24.90 -25.53 -2.32
N ARG A 153 -26.00 -24.79 -2.58
CA ARG A 153 -26.11 -23.78 -3.64
C ARG A 153 -25.11 -22.62 -3.51
N PHE A 154 -24.77 -22.22 -2.28
CA PHE A 154 -23.89 -21.07 -2.00
C PHE A 154 -22.49 -21.45 -1.53
N ARG A 155 -22.30 -22.68 -1.02
CA ARG A 155 -21.03 -23.10 -0.43
C ARG A 155 -19.85 -23.02 -1.38
N ARG A 156 -19.96 -23.66 -2.57
CA ARG A 156 -18.88 -23.65 -3.56
C ARG A 156 -18.54 -22.25 -4.08
N PRO A 157 -19.51 -21.40 -4.49
CA PRO A 157 -19.17 -20.04 -4.91
C PRO A 157 -18.59 -19.22 -3.76
N ALA A 158 -19.15 -19.28 -2.54
CA ALA A 158 -18.60 -18.54 -1.40
C ALA A 158 -17.15 -18.92 -1.07
N ILE A 159 -16.81 -20.22 -1.07
CA ILE A 159 -15.43 -20.68 -0.88
C ILE A 159 -14.52 -20.17 -2.00
N ARG A 160 -14.94 -20.29 -3.27
CA ARG A 160 -14.14 -19.83 -4.40
C ARG A 160 -13.90 -18.32 -4.35
N THR A 161 -14.93 -17.54 -4.07
CA THR A 161 -14.82 -16.08 -3.95
C THR A 161 -13.92 -15.69 -2.79
N MET A 162 -14.05 -16.35 -1.63
CA MET A 162 -13.17 -16.12 -0.47
C MET A 162 -11.70 -16.37 -0.83
N VAL A 163 -11.40 -17.58 -1.32
CA VAL A 163 -10.03 -17.98 -1.66
C VAL A 163 -9.47 -17.09 -2.76
N ALA A 164 -10.23 -16.82 -3.81
CA ALA A 164 -9.79 -15.96 -4.90
C ALA A 164 -9.52 -14.54 -4.42
N GLY A 165 -10.41 -13.92 -3.64
CA GLY A 165 -10.20 -12.55 -3.17
C GLY A 165 -9.06 -12.44 -2.15
N THR A 166 -8.90 -13.41 -1.24
CA THR A 166 -7.73 -13.45 -0.34
C THR A 166 -6.43 -13.69 -1.11
N MET A 167 -6.45 -14.51 -2.15
CA MET A 167 -5.27 -14.76 -2.98
C MET A 167 -4.90 -13.52 -3.82
N VAL A 168 -5.88 -12.85 -4.41
CA VAL A 168 -5.73 -11.56 -5.10
C VAL A 168 -5.08 -10.55 -4.15
N TRP A 169 -5.56 -10.47 -2.92
CA TRP A 169 -4.98 -9.62 -1.88
C TRP A 169 -3.53 -9.96 -1.57
N GLY A 170 -3.23 -11.23 -1.28
CA GLY A 170 -1.86 -11.68 -0.98
C GLY A 170 -0.89 -11.48 -2.15
N LEU A 171 -1.33 -11.74 -3.38
CA LEU A 171 -0.53 -11.51 -4.59
C LEU A 171 -0.25 -10.01 -4.81
N ALA A 172 -1.21 -9.13 -4.50
CA ALA A 172 -1.01 -7.69 -4.60
C ALA A 172 0.12 -7.21 -3.66
N TYR A 173 0.18 -7.74 -2.45
CA TYR A 173 1.25 -7.46 -1.50
C TYR A 173 2.58 -8.07 -1.95
N ALA A 174 2.61 -9.35 -2.31
CA ALA A 174 3.80 -10.01 -2.81
C ALA A 174 4.43 -9.26 -3.99
N TRP A 175 3.59 -8.70 -4.88
CA TRP A 175 4.03 -7.86 -5.99
C TRP A 175 4.82 -6.64 -5.52
N ALA A 176 4.36 -5.94 -4.47
CA ALA A 176 4.99 -4.73 -3.99
C ALA A 176 6.44 -4.95 -3.51
N PHE A 177 6.74 -6.16 -3.03
CA PHE A 177 8.07 -6.56 -2.59
C PHE A 177 9.03 -6.98 -3.71
N VAL A 178 8.53 -7.11 -4.95
CA VAL A 178 9.40 -7.28 -6.14
C VAL A 178 10.15 -5.98 -6.45
N ASP A 179 9.54 -4.84 -6.13
CA ASP A 179 10.16 -3.53 -6.25
C ASP A 179 11.11 -3.26 -5.06
N PRO A 180 12.28 -2.64 -5.31
CA PRO A 180 13.20 -2.28 -4.23
C PRO A 180 12.55 -1.33 -3.22
N HIS A 181 13.12 -1.28 -2.01
CA HIS A 181 12.65 -0.38 -0.97
C HIS A 181 12.67 1.09 -1.46
N PRO A 182 11.67 1.93 -1.11
CA PRO A 182 11.62 3.32 -1.56
C PRO A 182 12.86 4.13 -1.21
N HIS A 183 13.48 3.88 -0.06
CA HIS A 183 14.75 4.53 0.34
C HIS A 183 15.89 4.24 -0.63
N LEU A 184 16.01 2.99 -1.11
CA LEU A 184 17.04 2.62 -2.08
C LEU A 184 16.78 3.28 -3.43
N THR A 185 15.51 3.38 -3.82
CA THR A 185 15.09 4.03 -5.07
C THR A 185 15.37 5.54 -5.01
N ALA A 186 15.01 6.20 -3.90
CA ALA A 186 15.28 7.60 -3.65
C ALA A 186 16.78 7.90 -3.61
N SER A 187 17.57 7.09 -2.90
CA SER A 187 19.02 7.25 -2.82
C SER A 187 19.69 7.11 -4.19
N ARG A 188 19.30 6.10 -5.00
CA ARG A 188 19.84 5.93 -6.37
C ARG A 188 19.45 7.06 -7.32
N TRP A 189 18.27 7.64 -7.14
CA TRP A 189 17.83 8.78 -7.92
C TRP A 189 18.56 10.05 -7.52
N LEU A 190 18.74 10.29 -6.22
CA LEU A 190 19.31 11.54 -5.70
C LEU A 190 20.84 11.61 -5.84
N GLN A 191 21.56 10.51 -5.55
CA GLN A 191 23.03 10.49 -5.53
C GLN A 191 23.73 11.11 -6.76
N PRO A 192 23.31 10.84 -8.01
CA PRO A 192 23.94 11.42 -9.20
C PRO A 192 23.83 12.94 -9.30
N MET A 193 22.93 13.58 -8.55
CA MET A 193 22.72 15.03 -8.54
C MET A 193 23.45 15.73 -7.40
N LEU A 194 24.04 14.98 -6.47
CA LEU A 194 24.73 15.53 -5.30
C LEU A 194 26.19 15.84 -5.60
N SER A 195 26.65 17.03 -5.23
CA SER A 195 28.08 17.34 -5.10
C SER A 195 28.55 17.09 -3.66
N SER A 196 29.86 16.94 -3.45
CA SER A 196 30.43 16.63 -2.13
C SER A 196 30.36 17.79 -1.12
N GLU A 197 30.06 19.01 -1.59
CA GLU A 197 29.88 20.21 -0.78
C GLU A 197 28.43 20.43 -0.33
N GLN A 198 27.48 19.71 -0.94
CA GLN A 198 26.06 19.88 -0.63
C GLN A 198 25.66 19.24 0.69
N VAL A 199 24.66 19.83 1.34
CA VAL A 199 24.11 19.39 2.63
C VAL A 199 22.68 18.88 2.43
N VAL A 200 22.34 17.77 3.09
CA VAL A 200 21.00 17.18 3.05
C VAL A 200 20.35 17.21 4.43
N ALA A 201 19.18 17.83 4.52
CA ALA A 201 18.35 17.85 5.72
C ALA A 201 17.47 16.60 5.83
N PHE A 202 17.41 16.01 7.01
CA PHE A 202 16.50 14.93 7.39
C PHE A 202 15.69 15.31 8.63
N GLU A 203 14.58 14.65 8.88
CA GLU A 203 13.81 14.83 10.11
C GLU A 203 14.51 14.13 11.28
N SER A 204 14.63 14.82 12.41
CA SER A 204 15.04 14.18 13.67
C SER A 204 14.08 13.04 13.98
N TRP A 205 14.62 11.95 14.57
CA TRP A 205 13.89 10.72 14.91
C TRP A 205 13.47 9.78 13.75
N ASP A 206 13.55 10.18 12.48
CA ASP A 206 13.23 9.30 11.36
C ASP A 206 14.46 8.61 10.75
N GLU A 207 14.23 7.68 9.83
CA GLU A 207 15.29 7.02 9.09
C GLU A 207 16.00 7.99 8.15
N THR A 208 17.30 7.80 7.95
CA THR A 208 18.10 8.60 7.00
C THR A 208 18.53 7.75 5.81
N LEU A 209 18.82 8.42 4.69
CA LEU A 209 19.33 7.74 3.51
C LEU A 209 20.86 7.65 3.56
N GLY A 210 21.40 6.48 3.17
CA GLY A 210 22.81 6.34 2.86
C GLY A 210 23.14 7.06 1.55
N LEU A 211 23.54 8.33 1.65
CA LEU A 211 23.94 9.18 0.52
C LEU A 211 25.46 9.40 0.51
N ALA A 212 26.04 9.33 -0.67
CA ALA A 212 27.45 9.61 -0.92
C ALA A 212 27.60 10.26 -2.31
N SER A 213 28.59 11.14 -2.46
CA SER A 213 29.04 11.66 -3.75
C SER A 213 30.54 11.40 -3.87
N GLU A 214 31.00 10.88 -5.01
CA GLU A 214 32.42 10.52 -5.24
C GLU A 214 33.04 9.64 -4.12
N LYS A 215 32.26 8.71 -3.55
CA LYS A 215 32.60 7.85 -2.40
C LYS A 215 32.81 8.58 -1.07
N ARG A 216 32.53 9.88 -0.99
CA ARG A 216 32.52 10.65 0.25
C ARG A 216 31.10 10.74 0.80
N PRO A 217 30.88 10.54 2.12
CA PRO A 217 29.60 10.79 2.74
C PRO A 217 29.16 12.24 2.56
N ILE A 218 27.87 12.45 2.32
CA ILE A 218 27.26 13.77 2.24
C ILE A 218 27.01 14.30 3.66
N GLU A 219 27.26 15.60 3.89
CA GLU A 219 26.94 16.26 5.15
C GLU A 219 25.42 16.23 5.41
N ARG A 220 25.05 15.99 6.66
CA ARG A 220 23.65 15.86 7.07
C ARG A 220 23.35 16.82 8.20
N VAL A 221 22.16 17.39 8.14
CA VAL A 221 21.60 18.20 9.21
C VAL A 221 20.23 17.66 9.60
N ASP A 222 19.91 17.73 10.90
CA ASP A 222 18.65 17.24 11.42
C ASP A 222 17.70 18.42 11.66
N LEU A 223 16.51 18.30 11.10
CA LEU A 223 15.37 19.16 11.37
C LEU A 223 14.73 18.69 12.67
N PRO A 224 14.71 19.50 13.75
CA PRO A 224 14.26 19.08 15.08
C PRO A 224 12.73 18.95 15.18
N SER A 225 12.07 18.34 14.19
CA SER A 225 10.62 18.41 14.01
C SER A 225 9.82 17.80 15.16
N TYR A 226 10.30 16.72 15.77
CA TYR A 226 9.61 16.04 16.88
C TYR A 226 9.89 16.60 18.27
N ASP A 227 10.90 17.45 18.38
CA ASP A 227 11.41 17.95 19.66
C ASP A 227 10.33 18.80 20.36
N LEU A 228 10.33 18.74 21.69
CA LEU A 228 9.46 19.55 22.54
C LEU A 228 10.30 20.30 23.58
N PRO A 229 9.88 21.50 23.99
CA PRO A 229 8.67 22.24 23.58
C PRO A 229 8.70 22.76 22.13
N ASP A 230 7.52 23.00 21.54
CA ASP A 230 7.40 23.64 20.22
C ASP A 230 7.45 25.17 20.37
N ASP A 231 8.65 25.70 20.59
CA ASP A 231 8.89 27.11 20.93
C ASP A 231 9.61 27.88 19.82
N GLN A 232 9.87 29.17 20.07
CA GLN A 232 10.55 30.04 19.11
C GLN A 232 12.01 29.60 18.86
N GLU A 233 12.70 29.10 19.88
CA GLU A 233 14.06 28.59 19.74
C GLU A 233 14.11 27.39 18.80
N LYS A 234 13.13 26.47 18.90
CA LYS A 234 12.99 25.36 17.95
C LYS A 234 12.75 25.87 16.53
N VAL A 235 11.89 26.87 16.33
CA VAL A 235 11.64 27.46 15.01
C VAL A 235 12.91 28.04 14.40
N GLU A 236 13.66 28.82 15.18
CA GLU A 236 14.92 29.43 14.75
C GLU A 236 15.95 28.36 14.37
N ARG A 237 16.10 27.31 15.19
CA ARG A 237 16.96 26.17 14.88
C ARG A 237 16.52 25.48 13.59
N TRP A 238 15.23 25.22 13.41
CA TRP A 238 14.69 24.57 12.21
C TRP A 238 14.97 25.40 10.94
N CYS A 239 14.72 26.71 10.99
CA CYS A 239 14.98 27.64 9.89
C CYS A 239 16.48 27.74 9.56
N HIS A 240 17.35 27.75 10.58
CA HIS A 240 18.80 27.77 10.38
C HIS A 240 19.33 26.47 9.75
N GLN A 241 18.77 25.31 10.11
CA GLN A 241 19.13 24.06 9.44
C GLN A 241 18.64 24.03 7.99
N LEU A 242 17.48 24.62 7.69
CA LEU A 242 17.04 24.77 6.30
C LEU A 242 17.95 25.68 5.48
N ASP A 243 18.44 26.79 6.04
CA ASP A 243 19.35 27.69 5.33
C ASP A 243 20.69 27.02 4.95
N ARG A 244 21.16 26.11 5.82
CA ARG A 244 22.36 25.31 5.55
C ARG A 244 22.16 24.19 4.54
N ALA A 245 20.92 23.75 4.31
CA ALA A 245 20.63 22.59 3.48
C ALA A 245 20.43 22.97 2.01
N ASP A 246 20.86 22.10 1.10
CA ASP A 246 20.56 22.21 -0.34
C ASP A 246 19.38 21.33 -0.75
N TRP A 247 19.13 20.28 0.03
CA TRP A 247 18.06 19.32 -0.17
C TRP A 247 17.38 19.00 1.16
N VAL A 248 16.07 18.81 1.13
CA VAL A 248 15.31 18.24 2.26
C VAL A 248 14.75 16.90 1.81
N VAL A 249 15.00 15.86 2.59
CA VAL A 249 14.48 14.51 2.33
C VAL A 249 13.63 14.07 3.51
N LEU A 250 12.32 14.05 3.31
CA LEU A 250 11.38 13.46 4.26
C LEU A 250 11.27 11.98 3.91
N THR A 251 11.77 11.09 4.76
CA THR A 251 11.94 9.65 4.42
C THR A 251 10.69 8.84 4.67
N SER A 252 9.72 9.38 5.41
CA SER A 252 8.39 8.82 5.60
C SER A 252 7.37 9.91 5.93
N ASN A 253 6.09 9.54 6.02
CA ASN A 253 5.05 10.45 6.50
C ASN A 253 4.97 10.50 8.05
N ARG A 254 5.77 9.71 8.77
CA ARG A 254 5.64 9.49 10.22
C ARG A 254 5.69 10.79 11.01
N VAL A 255 6.71 11.60 10.77
CA VAL A 255 6.96 12.82 11.54
C VAL A 255 5.94 13.89 11.18
N ILE A 256 5.87 14.22 9.90
CA ILE A 256 4.97 15.25 9.37
C ILE A 256 3.49 14.99 9.72
N ARG A 257 3.01 13.75 9.60
CA ARG A 257 1.61 13.42 9.89
C ARG A 257 1.31 13.55 11.38
N THR A 258 2.16 13.01 12.25
CA THR A 258 1.98 13.16 13.70
C THR A 258 2.02 14.63 14.11
N VAL A 259 2.92 15.44 13.55
CA VAL A 259 3.01 16.89 13.83
C VAL A 259 1.74 17.62 13.39
N LEU A 260 1.24 17.36 12.17
CA LEU A 260 0.05 18.03 11.62
C LEU A 260 -1.25 17.60 12.31
N GLU A 261 -1.38 16.33 12.71
CA GLU A 261 -2.53 15.83 13.49
C GLU A 261 -2.55 16.36 14.93
N ASN A 262 -1.40 16.83 15.45
CA ASN A 262 -1.25 17.38 16.80
C ASN A 262 -0.88 18.88 16.76
N ASP A 263 -1.56 19.66 15.92
CA ASP A 263 -1.28 21.09 15.68
C ASP A 263 -1.31 21.96 16.94
N ARG A 264 -2.15 21.65 17.93
CA ARG A 264 -2.18 22.36 19.23
C ARG A 264 -0.87 22.20 20.01
N ARG A 265 -0.19 21.08 19.82
CA ARG A 265 1.07 20.76 20.50
C ARG A 265 2.28 21.19 19.68
N PHE A 266 2.15 21.20 18.36
CA PHE A 266 3.18 21.63 17.41
C PHE A 266 2.71 22.80 16.52
N PRO A 267 2.24 23.93 17.10
CA PRO A 267 1.61 25.00 16.32
C PRO A 267 2.58 25.63 15.31
N TYR A 268 3.86 25.72 15.64
CA TYR A 268 4.86 26.31 14.77
C TYR A 268 5.44 25.28 13.80
N THR A 269 5.77 24.07 14.26
CA THR A 269 6.32 23.05 13.36
C THR A 269 5.29 22.60 12.31
N ALA A 270 3.99 22.53 12.66
CA ALA A 270 2.93 22.24 11.69
C ALA A 270 2.86 23.30 10.57
N ARG A 271 3.04 24.58 10.91
CA ARG A 271 3.13 25.68 9.93
C ARG A 271 4.39 25.62 9.09
N LEU A 272 5.53 25.27 9.68
CA LEU A 272 6.78 25.06 8.94
C LEU A 272 6.62 23.98 7.87
N TYR A 273 5.99 22.84 8.19
CA TYR A 273 5.68 21.82 7.17
C TYR A 273 4.72 22.30 6.08
N ARG A 274 3.69 23.07 6.45
CA ARG A 274 2.76 23.66 5.47
C ARG A 274 3.48 24.58 4.49
N LEU A 275 4.35 25.46 5.00
CA LEU A 275 5.17 26.35 4.17
C LEU A 275 6.16 25.56 3.31
N LEU A 276 6.83 24.55 3.88
CA LEU A 276 7.81 23.70 3.20
C LEU A 276 7.17 22.95 2.01
N LEU A 277 5.99 22.34 2.22
CA LEU A 277 5.26 21.65 1.16
C LEU A 277 4.62 22.60 0.14
N ALA A 278 4.28 23.82 0.55
CA ALA A 278 3.74 24.85 -0.33
C ALA A 278 4.80 25.52 -1.21
N GLY A 279 6.09 25.32 -0.93
CA GLY A 279 7.19 25.98 -1.64
C GLY A 279 7.61 27.33 -1.05
N GLU A 280 7.06 27.72 0.11
CA GLU A 280 7.25 29.07 0.70
C GLU A 280 8.51 29.18 1.60
N THR A 281 9.31 28.12 1.72
CA THR A 281 10.55 28.11 2.53
C THR A 281 11.83 28.29 1.71
N GLY A 282 11.72 28.52 0.39
CA GLY A 282 12.85 28.48 -0.55
C GLY A 282 13.23 27.06 -1.02
N PHE A 283 12.40 26.07 -0.67
CA PHE A 283 12.49 24.70 -1.18
C PHE A 283 11.24 24.35 -1.94
N GLU A 284 11.37 23.74 -3.11
CA GLU A 284 10.24 23.20 -3.86
C GLU A 284 10.22 21.67 -3.80
N PRO A 285 9.06 21.03 -3.56
CA PRO A 285 8.94 19.59 -3.69
C PRO A 285 9.23 19.15 -5.14
N ALA A 286 10.30 18.39 -5.32
CA ALA A 286 10.78 18.00 -6.65
C ALA A 286 10.18 16.67 -7.11
N THR A 287 10.11 15.68 -6.22
CA THR A 287 9.61 14.35 -6.55
C THR A 287 9.16 13.59 -5.31
N ARG A 288 8.37 12.53 -5.54
CA ARG A 288 8.07 11.52 -4.53
C ARG A 288 8.49 10.12 -4.94
N VAL A 289 8.80 9.28 -3.97
CA VAL A 289 9.16 7.87 -4.18
C VAL A 289 8.36 7.02 -3.21
N PHE A 290 7.59 6.08 -3.74
CA PHE A 290 6.80 5.16 -2.92
C PHE A 290 6.53 3.86 -3.68
N ARG A 291 6.21 2.81 -2.92
CA ARG A 291 5.71 1.55 -3.46
C ARG A 291 4.42 1.16 -2.74
N GLY A 292 3.66 0.23 -3.29
CA GLY A 292 2.45 -0.25 -2.65
C GLY A 292 1.86 -1.48 -3.34
N PRO A 293 0.93 -2.17 -2.66
CA PRO A 293 0.25 -3.33 -3.21
C PRO A 293 -0.43 -2.98 -4.52
N ARG A 294 -0.30 -3.84 -5.53
CA ARG A 294 -0.96 -3.62 -6.82
C ARG A 294 -1.25 -4.89 -7.56
N ILE A 295 -2.25 -4.82 -8.43
CA ILE A 295 -2.57 -5.85 -9.41
C ILE A 295 -2.70 -5.14 -10.75
N PHE A 296 -1.89 -5.54 -11.74
CA PHE A 296 -1.69 -4.76 -12.96
C PHE A 296 -1.32 -3.30 -12.61
N GLY A 297 -1.93 -2.32 -13.27
CA GLY A 297 -1.77 -0.90 -12.95
C GLY A 297 -2.67 -0.41 -11.81
N LEU A 298 -3.49 -1.26 -11.20
CA LEU A 298 -4.35 -0.89 -10.07
C LEU A 298 -3.56 -0.96 -8.77
N ARG A 299 -3.14 0.21 -8.27
CA ARG A 299 -2.42 0.34 -7.00
C ARG A 299 -3.40 0.60 -5.87
N TRP A 300 -3.24 -0.14 -4.78
CA TRP A 300 -3.97 0.10 -3.55
C TRP A 300 -3.32 1.28 -2.80
N PRO A 301 -4.09 2.25 -2.27
CA PRO A 301 -3.57 3.50 -1.72
C PRO A 301 -2.97 3.32 -0.32
N VAL A 302 -1.86 2.56 -0.22
CA VAL A 302 -1.25 2.12 1.05
C VAL A 302 -0.90 3.25 2.01
N GLN A 303 -0.72 4.48 1.53
CA GLN A 303 -0.47 5.66 2.36
C GLN A 303 -1.66 6.02 3.28
N MET A 304 -2.86 5.53 2.99
CA MET A 304 -4.03 5.67 3.86
C MET A 304 -4.04 4.70 5.05
N ALA A 305 -3.10 3.76 5.12
CA ALA A 305 -3.01 2.81 6.21
C ALA A 305 -2.47 3.46 7.49
N ASP A 306 -2.60 2.71 8.59
CA ASP A 306 -1.98 3.02 9.86
C ASP A 306 -0.46 3.24 9.72
N GLU A 307 0.07 4.25 10.41
CA GLU A 307 1.50 4.59 10.34
C GLU A 307 2.41 3.42 10.72
N SER A 308 2.03 2.59 11.70
CA SER A 308 2.83 1.42 12.10
C SER A 308 2.92 0.37 11.00
N PHE A 309 2.01 0.40 10.02
CA PHE A 309 2.04 -0.47 8.84
C PHE A 309 2.87 0.13 7.70
N VAL A 310 2.76 1.43 7.47
CA VAL A 310 3.37 2.10 6.30
C VAL A 310 4.85 2.39 6.51
N ASN A 311 5.23 2.89 7.68
CA ASN A 311 6.49 3.63 7.82
C ASN A 311 7.75 2.81 7.51
N TYR A 312 7.72 1.50 7.72
CA TYR A 312 8.88 0.64 7.49
C TYR A 312 8.84 -0.05 6.13
N GLU A 313 7.68 -0.53 5.68
CA GLU A 313 7.61 -1.37 4.47
C GLU A 313 7.17 -0.60 3.22
N PHE A 314 6.38 0.46 3.41
CA PHE A 314 5.79 1.27 2.35
C PHE A 314 6.01 2.78 2.55
N PRO A 315 7.21 3.26 2.99
CA PRO A 315 7.41 4.68 3.21
C PRO A 315 7.21 5.47 1.92
N GLN A 316 6.64 6.67 2.06
CA GLN A 316 6.64 7.68 1.02
C GLN A 316 7.77 8.66 1.29
N VAL A 317 8.78 8.66 0.42
CA VAL A 317 9.90 9.58 0.47
C VAL A 317 9.56 10.80 -0.36
N LEU A 318 9.69 11.98 0.22
CA LEU A 318 9.57 13.27 -0.47
C LEU A 318 10.94 13.91 -0.56
N ILE A 319 11.32 14.35 -1.76
CA ILE A 319 12.58 15.04 -1.98
C ILE A 319 12.26 16.46 -2.44
N LEU A 320 12.75 17.43 -1.68
CA LEU A 320 12.62 18.84 -1.95
C LEU A 320 13.99 19.43 -2.24
N ARG A 321 14.05 20.36 -3.19
CA ARG A 321 15.27 21.01 -3.65
C ARG A 321 15.24 22.48 -3.30
N ARG A 322 16.36 23.04 -2.84
CA ARG A 322 16.50 24.49 -2.69
C ARG A 322 16.42 25.19 -4.05
N THR A 323 15.53 26.18 -4.16
CA THR A 323 15.31 26.98 -5.38
C THR A 323 15.59 28.46 -5.16
N SER A 324 15.53 28.94 -3.92
CA SER A 324 15.89 30.30 -3.53
C SER A 324 16.61 30.32 -2.19
N ASP A 325 17.22 31.47 -1.88
CA ASP A 325 17.82 31.69 -0.57
C ASP A 325 16.77 31.60 0.53
N VAL A 326 17.16 31.01 1.65
CA VAL A 326 16.32 30.91 2.85
C VAL A 326 16.72 32.06 3.77
N ALA A 327 15.81 32.99 4.04
CA ALA A 327 16.03 34.02 5.05
C ALA A 327 15.48 33.50 6.39
N PRO A 328 16.31 32.91 7.28
CA PRO A 328 15.82 32.17 8.44
C PRO A 328 15.02 33.05 9.42
N GLY A 329 15.40 34.33 9.56
CA GLY A 329 14.66 35.30 10.39
C GLY A 329 13.27 35.62 9.84
N ASP A 330 13.16 35.87 8.53
CA ASP A 330 11.88 36.16 7.89
C ASP A 330 10.95 34.95 7.91
N LEU A 331 11.51 33.74 7.70
CA LEU A 331 10.76 32.49 7.78
C LEU A 331 10.26 32.24 9.21
N ALA A 332 11.10 32.46 10.22
CA ALA A 332 10.71 32.33 11.62
C ALA A 332 9.58 33.30 12.00
N GLU A 333 9.61 34.54 11.50
CA GLU A 333 8.53 35.49 11.68
C GLU A 333 7.25 35.11 10.91
N ARG A 334 7.39 34.55 9.71
CA ARG A 334 6.24 34.08 8.90
C ARG A 334 5.45 32.98 9.63
N VAL A 335 6.14 32.05 10.29
CA VAL A 335 5.55 30.92 11.03
C VAL A 335 4.72 31.38 12.23
N LYS A 336 5.10 32.49 12.87
CA LYS A 336 4.36 33.05 14.01
C LYS A 336 3.00 33.60 13.58
N ARG A 337 2.86 34.02 12.32
CA ARG A 337 1.63 34.61 11.78
C ARG A 337 0.67 33.53 11.29
N PRO A 338 -0.65 33.76 11.34
CA PRO A 338 -1.61 32.89 10.68
C PRO A 338 -1.26 32.72 9.19
N LEU A 339 -1.48 31.50 8.68
CA LEU A 339 -1.32 31.18 7.27
C LEU A 339 -2.72 30.96 6.68
N PRO A 340 -3.40 32.02 6.16
CA PRO A 340 -4.69 31.85 5.50
C PRO A 340 -4.60 30.76 4.44
N PHE A 341 -5.66 29.96 4.29
CA PHE A 341 -5.71 28.74 3.47
C PHE A 341 -4.84 27.58 3.98
N LEU A 342 -3.54 27.78 4.25
CA LEU A 342 -2.66 26.68 4.65
C LEU A 342 -3.00 26.12 6.04
N ASP A 343 -3.35 26.97 7.01
CA ASP A 343 -3.73 26.54 8.37
C ASP A 343 -5.01 25.68 8.36
N GLU A 344 -5.85 25.78 7.33
CA GLU A 344 -7.07 24.96 7.18
C GLU A 344 -6.78 23.57 6.59
N LEU A 345 -5.60 23.37 6.00
CA LEU A 345 -5.22 22.09 5.41
C LEU A 345 -4.69 21.14 6.49
N ASP A 346 -5.37 20.01 6.63
CA ASP A 346 -4.83 18.82 7.28
C ASP A 346 -3.83 18.11 6.36
N PHE A 347 -3.20 17.03 6.85
CA PHE A 347 -2.24 16.27 6.05
C PHE A 347 -2.85 15.75 4.73
N ALA A 348 -4.11 15.29 4.74
CA ALA A 348 -4.80 14.82 3.54
C ALA A 348 -5.09 15.95 2.53
N GLY A 349 -5.32 17.17 3.00
CA GLY A 349 -5.44 18.39 2.20
C GLY A 349 -4.10 18.75 1.54
N LEU A 350 -3.01 18.73 2.31
CA LEU A 350 -1.66 18.98 1.80
C LEU A 350 -1.24 17.91 0.79
N GLU A 351 -1.55 16.63 1.05
CA GLU A 351 -1.20 15.53 0.16
C GLU A 351 -1.88 15.69 -1.20
N ARG A 352 -3.20 15.89 -1.23
CA ARG A 352 -3.95 16.09 -2.48
C ARG A 352 -3.52 17.34 -3.25
N ARG A 353 -3.11 18.40 -2.53
CA ARG A 353 -2.79 19.69 -3.15
C ARG A 353 -1.37 19.75 -3.68
N PHE A 354 -0.39 19.30 -2.89
CA PHE A 354 1.03 19.52 -3.14
C PHE A 354 1.81 18.22 -3.41
N ILE A 355 1.46 17.10 -2.77
CA ILE A 355 2.26 15.87 -2.85
C ILE A 355 1.82 14.96 -4.01
N ASP A 356 0.52 14.75 -4.19
CA ASP A 356 0.00 13.78 -5.16
C ASP A 356 0.28 14.16 -6.61
N ARG A 357 0.49 15.46 -6.84
CA ARG A 357 0.81 16.05 -8.14
C ARG A 357 2.29 15.89 -8.50
N LEU A 358 3.14 15.50 -7.54
CA LEU A 358 4.56 15.35 -7.78
C LEU A 358 4.83 14.17 -8.70
N PRO A 359 5.86 14.30 -9.57
CA PRO A 359 6.32 13.18 -10.36
C PRO A 359 6.75 12.04 -9.43
N THR A 360 6.54 10.81 -9.89
CA THR A 360 6.89 9.60 -9.14
C THR A 360 8.13 8.96 -9.74
N VAL A 361 9.18 8.76 -8.94
CA VAL A 361 10.35 8.01 -9.40
C VAL A 361 10.00 6.52 -9.48
N SER A 362 10.17 5.94 -10.66
CA SER A 362 10.05 4.50 -10.83
C SER A 362 11.36 3.79 -10.48
N PRO A 363 11.33 2.67 -9.76
CA PRO A 363 12.53 1.91 -9.46
C PRO A 363 13.13 1.30 -10.73
N VAL A 364 14.46 1.20 -10.76
CA VAL A 364 15.15 0.40 -11.79
C VAL A 364 14.73 -1.07 -11.61
N PRO A 365 14.15 -1.72 -12.63
CA PRO A 365 13.59 -3.06 -12.48
C PRO A 365 14.69 -4.09 -12.29
N SER A 366 14.56 -4.91 -11.23
CA SER A 366 15.40 -6.09 -11.00
C SER A 366 15.19 -7.13 -12.10
N GLY A 367 16.09 -8.12 -12.23
CA GLY A 367 15.91 -9.21 -13.20
C GLY A 367 14.60 -9.97 -13.00
N VAL A 368 14.23 -10.24 -11.74
CA VAL A 368 12.92 -10.84 -11.38
C VAL A 368 11.78 -9.96 -11.85
N ARG A 369 11.90 -8.63 -11.66
CA ARG A 369 10.88 -7.69 -12.09
C ARG A 369 10.70 -7.68 -13.61
N GLN A 370 11.80 -7.72 -14.37
CA GLN A 370 11.75 -7.77 -15.83
C GLN A 370 11.05 -9.03 -16.34
N VAL A 371 11.36 -10.21 -15.79
CA VAL A 371 10.67 -11.47 -16.13
C VAL A 371 9.17 -11.37 -15.83
N LEU A 372 8.83 -10.78 -14.68
CA LEU A 372 7.45 -10.60 -14.27
C LEU A 372 6.69 -9.62 -15.17
N ASP A 373 7.32 -8.51 -15.58
CA ASP A 373 6.74 -7.54 -16.50
C ASP A 373 6.51 -8.15 -17.89
N VAL A 374 7.46 -8.92 -18.43
CA VAL A 374 7.28 -9.69 -19.68
C VAL A 374 6.10 -10.65 -19.54
N THR A 375 6.01 -11.38 -18.43
CA THR A 375 4.89 -12.30 -18.16
C THR A 375 3.55 -11.57 -18.12
N ILE A 376 3.48 -10.40 -17.48
CA ILE A 376 2.28 -9.56 -17.48
C ILE A 376 1.92 -9.15 -18.89
N TRP A 377 2.87 -8.64 -19.68
CA TRP A 377 2.59 -8.17 -21.03
C TRP A 377 2.10 -9.30 -21.94
N LEU A 378 2.67 -10.50 -21.83
CA LEU A 378 2.16 -11.68 -22.52
C LEU A 378 0.71 -12.00 -22.13
N PHE A 379 0.38 -11.92 -20.83
CA PHE A 379 -1.00 -12.12 -20.35
C PHE A 379 -1.95 -11.03 -20.84
N VAL A 380 -1.50 -9.77 -20.87
CA VAL A 380 -2.28 -8.63 -21.36
C VAL A 380 -2.58 -8.79 -22.85
N PHE A 381 -1.56 -9.01 -23.68
CA PHE A 381 -1.75 -9.17 -25.13
C PHE A 381 -2.56 -10.40 -25.48
N THR A 382 -2.31 -11.54 -24.83
CA THR A 382 -3.09 -12.76 -25.05
C THR A 382 -4.54 -12.57 -24.61
N GLY A 383 -4.76 -11.97 -23.44
CA GLY A 383 -6.10 -11.70 -22.92
C GLY A 383 -6.89 -10.76 -23.83
N LEU A 384 -6.28 -9.69 -24.31
CA LEU A 384 -6.88 -8.76 -25.26
C LEU A 384 -7.16 -9.42 -26.61
N GLY A 385 -6.21 -10.21 -27.14
CA GLY A 385 -6.39 -10.96 -28.38
C GLY A 385 -7.58 -11.92 -28.31
N ILE A 386 -7.69 -12.69 -27.22
CA ILE A 386 -8.84 -13.59 -26.99
C ILE A 386 -10.14 -12.80 -26.84
N ALA A 387 -10.10 -11.69 -26.09
CA ALA A 387 -11.27 -10.87 -25.84
C ALA A 387 -11.83 -10.27 -27.14
N VAL A 388 -10.95 -9.63 -27.92
CA VAL A 388 -11.32 -9.04 -29.21
C VAL A 388 -11.70 -10.10 -30.22
N TRP A 389 -11.04 -11.27 -30.23
CA TRP A 389 -11.47 -12.40 -31.05
C TRP A 389 -12.92 -12.81 -30.74
N GLY A 390 -13.27 -12.91 -29.45
CA GLY A 390 -14.64 -13.18 -29.01
C GLY A 390 -15.67 -12.17 -29.50
N LEU A 391 -15.30 -10.88 -29.48
CA LEU A 391 -16.14 -9.78 -29.95
C LEU A 391 -16.28 -9.75 -31.48
N LEU A 392 -15.20 -10.04 -32.20
CA LEU A 392 -15.17 -10.05 -33.67
C LEU A 392 -15.71 -11.33 -34.29
N LEU A 393 -15.78 -12.43 -33.51
CA LEU A 393 -16.21 -13.76 -33.94
C LEU A 393 -17.43 -13.76 -34.89
N PRO A 394 -18.51 -12.98 -34.65
CA PRO A 394 -19.68 -12.98 -35.53
C PRO A 394 -19.36 -12.60 -36.98
N ILE A 395 -18.36 -11.73 -37.17
CA ILE A 395 -17.96 -11.13 -38.44
C ILE A 395 -16.88 -11.98 -39.10
N VAL A 396 -15.88 -12.42 -38.33
CA VAL A 396 -14.65 -13.05 -38.86
C VAL A 396 -14.67 -14.57 -38.86
N ARG A 397 -15.75 -15.20 -38.38
CA ARG A 397 -15.88 -16.68 -38.28
C ARG A 397 -15.65 -17.43 -39.59
N SER A 398 -15.90 -16.80 -40.74
CA SER A 398 -15.74 -17.41 -42.07
C SER A 398 -14.30 -17.31 -42.60
N TRP A 399 -13.43 -16.52 -41.96
CA TRP A 399 -12.08 -16.27 -42.43
C TRP A 399 -11.19 -17.51 -42.25
N PRO A 400 -10.12 -17.66 -43.05
CA PRO A 400 -9.27 -18.86 -43.02
C PRO A 400 -8.66 -19.18 -41.65
N ASP A 401 -8.29 -18.14 -40.90
CA ASP A 401 -7.73 -18.19 -39.54
C ASP A 401 -8.78 -17.91 -38.45
N ALA A 402 -10.07 -17.85 -38.83
CA ALA A 402 -11.17 -17.40 -37.99
C ALA A 402 -10.95 -16.01 -37.34
N GLY A 403 -10.18 -15.14 -38.01
CA GLY A 403 -9.92 -13.76 -37.60
C GLY A 403 -8.98 -13.59 -36.41
N VAL A 404 -8.21 -14.62 -36.04
CA VAL A 404 -7.25 -14.56 -34.94
C VAL A 404 -6.15 -13.53 -35.21
N GLY A 405 -5.64 -13.43 -36.45
CA GLY A 405 -4.63 -12.42 -36.79
C GLY A 405 -5.13 -10.99 -36.60
N LEU A 406 -6.36 -10.71 -37.08
CA LEU A 406 -6.99 -9.40 -36.89
C LEU A 406 -7.21 -9.10 -35.41
N ALA A 407 -7.66 -10.09 -34.64
CA ALA A 407 -7.91 -9.93 -33.20
C ALA A 407 -6.63 -9.66 -32.39
N LEU A 408 -5.51 -10.30 -32.74
CA LEU A 408 -4.22 -10.03 -32.10
C LEU A 408 -3.70 -8.62 -32.40
N ALA A 409 -3.86 -8.13 -33.63
CA ALA A 409 -3.48 -6.78 -34.01
C ALA A 409 -4.40 -5.71 -33.38
N THR A 410 -5.71 -5.86 -33.53
CA THR A 410 -6.69 -4.91 -32.98
C THR A 410 -6.79 -4.99 -31.46
N GLY A 411 -6.41 -6.13 -30.87
CA GLY A 411 -6.40 -6.40 -29.43
C GLY A 411 -5.64 -5.36 -28.62
N TRP A 412 -4.53 -4.82 -29.12
CA TRP A 412 -3.77 -3.79 -28.40
C TRP A 412 -4.00 -2.38 -28.97
N ILE A 413 -4.27 -2.25 -30.28
CA ILE A 413 -4.52 -0.96 -30.93
C ILE A 413 -5.81 -0.32 -30.41
N VAL A 414 -6.92 -1.06 -30.35
CA VAL A 414 -8.23 -0.48 -29.98
C VAL A 414 -8.25 -0.02 -28.51
N PRO A 415 -7.76 -0.80 -27.52
CA PRO A 415 -7.65 -0.31 -26.14
C PRO A 415 -6.76 0.92 -26.00
N ALA A 416 -5.63 0.97 -26.70
CA ALA A 416 -4.73 2.13 -26.68
C ALA A 416 -5.40 3.37 -27.29
N TRP A 417 -6.07 3.21 -28.43
CA TRP A 417 -6.85 4.27 -29.06
C TRP A 417 -7.99 4.77 -28.16
N LEU A 418 -8.70 3.86 -27.48
CA LEU A 418 -9.76 4.23 -26.53
C LEU A 418 -9.20 5.03 -25.35
N MET A 419 -8.06 4.61 -24.81
CA MET A 419 -7.37 5.34 -23.74
C MET A 419 -6.99 6.75 -24.18
N TRP A 420 -6.37 6.87 -25.35
CA TRP A 420 -5.98 8.15 -25.95
C TRP A 420 -7.19 9.05 -26.17
N MET A 421 -8.21 8.59 -26.91
CA MET A 421 -9.40 9.37 -27.21
C MET A 421 -10.13 9.83 -25.95
N GLY A 422 -10.29 8.96 -24.95
CA GLY A 422 -10.93 9.34 -23.70
C GLY A 422 -10.13 10.35 -22.88
N SER A 423 -8.81 10.39 -23.05
CA SER A 423 -7.98 11.47 -22.50
C SER A 423 -8.18 12.80 -23.23
N GLU A 424 -8.16 12.78 -24.57
CA GLU A 424 -8.33 13.99 -25.39
C GLU A 424 -9.68 14.67 -25.16
N VAL A 425 -10.75 13.88 -24.99
CA VAL A 425 -12.10 14.43 -24.74
C VAL A 425 -12.38 14.70 -23.25
N GLY A 426 -11.38 14.54 -22.37
CA GLY A 426 -11.49 14.85 -20.95
C GLY A 426 -12.36 13.89 -20.13
N ILE A 427 -12.64 12.67 -20.62
CA ILE A 427 -13.40 11.67 -19.86
C ILE A 427 -12.53 11.13 -18.71
N TRP A 428 -11.25 10.91 -18.96
CA TRP A 428 -10.33 10.33 -17.97
C TRP A 428 -8.87 10.72 -18.22
N ALA A 429 -8.02 10.71 -17.19
CA ALA A 429 -6.60 11.02 -17.34
C ALA A 429 -5.77 9.77 -17.69
N THR A 430 -4.77 9.90 -18.54
CA THR A 430 -3.84 8.80 -18.87
C THR A 430 -3.16 8.27 -17.61
N SER A 431 -3.51 7.05 -17.18
CA SER A 431 -2.94 6.42 -15.99
C SER A 431 -2.89 4.89 -16.09
N PRO A 432 -1.99 4.22 -15.36
CA PRO A 432 -1.94 2.76 -15.29
C PRO A 432 -3.26 2.13 -14.81
N ALA A 433 -4.00 2.83 -13.95
CA ALA A 433 -5.27 2.36 -13.44
C ALA A 433 -6.34 2.31 -14.54
N ILE A 434 -6.44 3.37 -15.35
CA ILE A 434 -7.40 3.43 -16.46
C ILE A 434 -7.06 2.42 -17.55
N ALA A 435 -5.77 2.26 -17.88
CA ALA A 435 -5.32 1.19 -18.79
C ALA A 435 -5.77 -0.19 -18.31
N SER A 436 -5.66 -0.46 -16.99
CA SER A 436 -6.11 -1.71 -16.39
C SER A 436 -7.62 -1.88 -16.44
N TRP A 437 -8.40 -0.82 -16.23
CA TRP A 437 -9.86 -0.88 -16.34
C TRP A 437 -10.33 -1.12 -17.77
N ILE A 438 -9.70 -0.47 -18.76
CA ILE A 438 -9.96 -0.73 -20.17
C ILE A 438 -9.67 -2.20 -20.49
N TYR A 439 -8.49 -2.70 -20.10
CA TYR A 439 -8.12 -4.11 -20.27
C TYR A 439 -9.17 -5.06 -19.67
N LEU A 440 -9.55 -4.85 -18.40
CA LEU A 440 -10.54 -5.66 -17.72
C LEU A 440 -11.91 -5.59 -18.40
N GLY A 441 -12.31 -4.41 -18.87
CA GLY A 441 -13.54 -4.20 -19.63
C GLY A 441 -13.58 -5.04 -20.91
N PHE A 442 -12.49 -5.04 -21.69
CA PHE A 442 -12.35 -5.88 -22.88
C PHE A 442 -12.41 -7.37 -22.52
N VAL A 443 -11.65 -7.81 -21.51
CA VAL A 443 -11.63 -9.21 -21.08
C VAL A 443 -13.02 -9.69 -20.66
N VAL A 444 -13.76 -8.89 -19.88
CA VAL A 444 -15.12 -9.22 -19.46
C VAL A 444 -16.07 -9.26 -20.66
N ALA A 445 -16.05 -8.25 -21.53
CA ALA A 445 -16.92 -8.20 -22.71
C ALA A 445 -16.66 -9.37 -23.66
N GLY A 446 -15.39 -9.68 -23.94
CA GLY A 446 -14.99 -10.81 -24.75
C GLY A 446 -15.36 -12.15 -24.13
N ALA A 447 -15.17 -12.32 -22.81
CA ALA A 447 -15.57 -13.53 -22.09
C ALA A 447 -17.09 -13.74 -22.15
N VAL A 448 -17.89 -12.69 -21.99
CA VAL A 448 -19.36 -12.75 -22.15
C VAL A 448 -19.73 -13.14 -23.59
N ALA A 449 -19.13 -12.50 -24.60
CA ALA A 449 -19.39 -12.82 -26.00
C ALA A 449 -19.06 -14.28 -26.35
N ILE A 450 -17.90 -14.78 -25.91
CA ILE A 450 -17.50 -16.18 -26.08
C ILE A 450 -18.46 -17.11 -25.33
N ARG A 451 -18.86 -16.75 -24.10
CA ARG A 451 -19.76 -17.59 -23.28
C ARG A 451 -21.16 -17.71 -23.89
N MET A 452 -21.66 -16.64 -24.50
CA MET A 452 -22.93 -16.65 -25.25
C MET A 452 -22.85 -17.53 -26.50
N ARG A 453 -21.66 -17.61 -27.13
CA ARG A 453 -21.42 -18.35 -28.38
C ARG A 453 -20.53 -19.58 -28.20
N TRP A 454 -20.53 -20.17 -27.01
CA TRP A 454 -19.54 -21.19 -26.62
C TRP A 454 -19.47 -22.39 -27.57
N ARG A 455 -20.64 -22.85 -28.05
CA ARG A 455 -20.71 -23.99 -28.99
C ARG A 455 -20.07 -23.65 -30.34
N GLU A 456 -20.31 -22.45 -30.85
CA GLU A 456 -19.74 -21.96 -32.10
C GLU A 456 -18.23 -21.74 -31.98
N ALA A 457 -17.79 -21.04 -30.92
CA ALA A 457 -16.38 -20.81 -30.64
C ALA A 457 -15.60 -22.14 -30.53
N LYS A 458 -16.14 -23.12 -29.80
CA LYS A 458 -15.53 -24.45 -29.67
C LYS A 458 -15.45 -25.18 -31.02
N ALA A 459 -16.51 -25.14 -31.83
CA ALA A 459 -16.52 -25.79 -33.14
C ALA A 459 -15.49 -25.16 -34.09
N ILE A 460 -15.35 -23.84 -34.09
CA ILE A 460 -14.35 -23.11 -34.89
C ILE A 460 -12.93 -23.48 -34.45
N LEU A 461 -12.67 -23.44 -33.14
CA LEU A 461 -11.37 -23.83 -32.57
C LEU A 461 -10.97 -25.25 -33.00
N GLN A 462 -11.91 -26.20 -32.99
CA GLN A 462 -11.64 -27.59 -33.40
C GLN A 462 -11.43 -27.72 -34.91
N ARG A 463 -12.23 -27.03 -35.74
CA ARG A 463 -12.18 -27.14 -37.20
C ARG A 463 -11.01 -26.37 -37.83
N ARG A 464 -10.62 -25.25 -37.24
CA ARG A 464 -9.62 -24.32 -37.79
C ARG A 464 -8.33 -24.28 -36.98
N TYR A 465 -8.13 -25.21 -36.04
CA TYR A 465 -6.94 -25.26 -35.18
C TYR A 465 -5.61 -25.13 -35.95
N PRO A 466 -5.39 -25.72 -37.16
CA PRO A 466 -4.09 -25.63 -37.82
C PRO A 466 -3.80 -24.21 -38.30
N ALA A 467 -4.83 -23.51 -38.83
CA ALA A 467 -4.70 -22.14 -39.29
C ALA A 467 -4.50 -21.15 -38.13
N ILE A 468 -5.26 -21.34 -37.04
CA ILE A 468 -5.12 -20.58 -35.80
C ILE A 468 -3.70 -20.76 -35.22
N LEU A 469 -3.24 -22.01 -35.11
CA LEU A 469 -1.90 -22.32 -34.61
C LEU A 469 -0.82 -21.69 -35.47
N LYS A 470 -0.95 -21.76 -36.80
CA LYS A 470 -0.02 -21.10 -37.73
C LYS A 470 0.07 -19.60 -37.45
N MET A 471 -1.05 -18.92 -37.29
CA MET A 471 -1.05 -17.48 -36.98
C MET A 471 -0.45 -17.17 -35.60
N LEU A 472 -0.73 -17.99 -34.59
CA LEU A 472 -0.12 -17.83 -33.27
C LEU A 472 1.41 -18.03 -33.31
N VAL A 473 1.89 -19.04 -34.05
CA VAL A 473 3.33 -19.29 -34.23
C VAL A 473 3.99 -18.14 -34.97
N VAL A 474 3.41 -17.63 -36.06
CA VAL A 474 3.93 -16.47 -36.79
C VAL A 474 3.98 -15.25 -35.87
N THR A 475 2.92 -14.98 -35.13
CA THR A 475 2.86 -13.84 -34.20
C THR A 475 3.92 -13.97 -33.11
N ALA A 476 4.06 -15.15 -32.51
CA ALA A 476 5.06 -15.42 -31.48
C ALA A 476 6.49 -15.31 -32.02
N ALA A 477 6.75 -15.79 -33.24
CA ALA A 477 8.06 -15.70 -33.89
C ALA A 477 8.44 -14.24 -34.18
N VAL A 478 7.50 -13.44 -34.68
CA VAL A 478 7.70 -12.00 -34.89
C VAL A 478 7.94 -11.29 -33.56
N ALA A 479 7.12 -11.55 -32.54
CA ALA A 479 7.29 -10.97 -31.22
C ALA A 479 8.66 -11.32 -30.61
N LEU A 480 9.09 -12.57 -30.73
CA LEU A 480 10.40 -13.04 -30.26
C LEU A 480 11.55 -12.38 -31.02
N LEU A 481 11.44 -12.25 -32.35
CA LEU A 481 12.43 -11.54 -33.17
C LEU A 481 12.60 -10.11 -32.67
N PHE A 482 11.50 -9.36 -32.51
CA PHE A 482 11.55 -7.98 -32.03
C PHE A 482 12.06 -7.88 -30.59
N LEU A 483 11.73 -8.85 -29.73
CA LEU A 483 12.24 -8.90 -28.36
C LEU A 483 13.75 -9.15 -28.32
N ILE A 484 14.28 -10.03 -29.17
CA ILE A 484 15.73 -10.27 -29.30
C ILE A 484 16.43 -9.01 -29.83
N VAL A 485 15.88 -8.39 -30.87
CA VAL A 485 16.41 -7.12 -31.42
C VAL A 485 16.46 -6.05 -30.33
N ARG A 486 15.40 -5.90 -29.53
CA ARG A 486 15.36 -4.94 -28.42
C ARG A 486 16.25 -5.31 -27.25
N ALA A 487 16.48 -6.60 -26.98
CA ALA A 487 17.42 -7.04 -25.96
C ALA A 487 18.88 -6.71 -26.33
N ILE A 488 19.22 -6.80 -27.63
CA ILE A 488 20.57 -6.49 -28.14
C ILE A 488 20.77 -4.97 -28.30
N ASN A 489 19.73 -4.24 -28.68
CA ASN A 489 19.75 -2.78 -28.78
C ASN A 489 18.65 -2.15 -27.91
N PRO A 490 18.89 -2.06 -26.58
CA PRO A 490 17.90 -1.57 -25.63
C PRO A 490 17.64 -0.07 -25.74
N ALA A 491 18.56 0.67 -26.37
CA ALA A 491 18.47 2.11 -26.42
C ALA A 491 17.59 2.60 -27.57
N ILE A 492 16.66 3.48 -27.24
CA ILE A 492 15.82 4.19 -28.20
C ILE A 492 16.54 5.49 -28.58
N TYR A 493 17.62 5.38 -29.35
CA TYR A 493 18.34 6.56 -29.85
C TYR A 493 17.74 7.12 -31.16
N TRP A 494 17.04 6.25 -31.90
CA TRP A 494 16.55 6.54 -33.26
C TRP A 494 15.14 5.98 -33.44
N GLY A 495 14.15 6.84 -33.15
CA GLY A 495 12.75 6.58 -33.40
C GLY A 495 11.92 7.61 -32.65
N GLU A 496 11.33 8.56 -33.40
CA GLU A 496 10.28 9.48 -32.94
C GLU A 496 10.66 10.82 -32.27
N LYS A 497 11.81 11.45 -32.55
CA LYS A 497 12.01 12.86 -32.13
C LYS A 497 10.84 13.82 -32.45
N PRO A 498 10.14 13.71 -33.60
CA PRO A 498 8.92 14.50 -33.86
C PRO A 498 7.68 14.01 -33.10
N MET A 499 7.57 12.71 -32.79
CA MET A 499 6.42 12.16 -32.07
C MET A 499 6.56 12.39 -30.55
N ASP A 500 7.76 12.21 -29.99
CA ASP A 500 8.12 12.63 -28.63
C ASP A 500 7.83 14.11 -28.42
N PHE A 501 8.13 14.96 -29.41
CA PHE A 501 7.79 16.38 -29.38
C PHE A 501 6.28 16.64 -29.45
N SER A 502 5.52 15.83 -30.19
CA SER A 502 4.06 15.91 -30.19
C SER A 502 3.42 15.38 -28.90
N PHE A 503 3.96 14.33 -28.28
CA PHE A 503 3.54 13.87 -26.96
C PHE A 503 3.87 14.92 -25.90
N LEU A 504 5.08 15.48 -25.90
CA LEU A 504 5.48 16.55 -24.99
C LEU A 504 4.54 17.77 -25.11
N ASN A 505 4.21 18.19 -26.33
CA ASN A 505 3.26 19.30 -26.55
C ASN A 505 1.80 18.95 -26.21
N ALA A 506 1.38 17.70 -26.40
CA ALA A 506 0.04 17.25 -26.02
C ALA A 506 -0.12 17.14 -24.50
N PHE A 507 0.95 16.83 -23.75
CA PHE A 507 0.93 16.71 -22.29
C PHE A 507 1.28 18.00 -21.52
N LEU A 508 1.95 18.98 -22.16
CA LEU A 508 2.30 20.28 -21.56
C LEU A 508 1.25 21.39 -21.79
N ARG A 509 0.19 21.12 -22.56
CA ARG A 509 -1.01 21.97 -22.63
C ARG A 509 -2.08 21.43 -21.70
#